data_AF-A0A1G3KXD5-F1
#
_entry.id   AF-A0A1G3KXD5-F1
#
_cell.length_a   1.000
_cell.length_b   1.000
_cell.length_c   1.000
_cell.angle_alpha   90.00
_cell.angle_beta   90.00
_cell.angle_gamma   90.00
#
_symmetry.space_group_name_H-M   'P 1'
#
loop_
_entity.id
_entity.type
_entity.pdbx_description
1 polymer ?
#
loop_
_entity_poly.entity_id
_entity_poly.type
_entity_poly.pdbx_seq_one_letter_code
_entity_poly.pdbx_strand_id
1 'polypeptide(L)'
;MEAIEFETKVYNGAIKIPDFFKINLNETVKVIILKEEKAKETTDSDLLNKFNSLLEKTKSYSPKKCDFDIDLIANEVNNDIS
;
A
#
# COMPACT_ATOMS: atom_id res chain seq x y z
N MET A 1 22.88 -16.71 -11.44
CA MET A 1 21.73 -16.94 -10.56
C MET A 1 20.56 -17.27 -11.46
N GLU A 2 19.96 -18.44 -11.31
CA GLU A 2 18.84 -18.89 -12.14
C GLU A 2 17.56 -18.85 -11.29
N ALA A 3 16.49 -18.28 -11.86
CA ALA A 3 15.18 -18.25 -11.24
C ALA A 3 14.25 -19.17 -12.03
N ILE A 4 13.51 -20.02 -11.32
CA ILE A 4 12.48 -20.87 -11.90
C ILE A 4 11.14 -20.21 -11.60
N GLU A 5 10.43 -19.81 -12.64
CA GLU A 5 9.08 -19.25 -12.55
C GLU A 5 8.07 -20.28 -13.04
N PHE A 6 7.08 -20.58 -12.21
CA PHE A 6 5.96 -21.45 -12.58
C PHE A 6 4.73 -21.09 -11.78
N GLU A 7 3.56 -21.32 -12.37
CA GLU A 7 2.27 -21.18 -11.71
C GLU A 7 1.79 -22.56 -11.23
N THR A 8 1.26 -22.63 -10.01
CA THR A 8 0.60 -23.84 -9.51
C THR A 8 -0.45 -23.50 -8.48
N LYS A 9 -1.40 -24.40 -8.30
CA LYS A 9 -2.42 -24.29 -7.26
C LYS A 9 -1.85 -24.72 -5.92
N VAL A 10 -2.22 -24.00 -4.88
CA VAL A 10 -1.96 -24.39 -3.50
C VAL A 10 -3.04 -25.39 -3.07
N TYR A 11 -2.63 -26.58 -2.65
CA TYR A 11 -3.54 -27.60 -2.11
C TYR A 11 -3.16 -27.91 -0.67
N ASN A 12 -4.04 -27.64 0.29
CA ASN A 12 -3.82 -27.85 1.72
C ASN A 12 -2.48 -27.24 2.23
N GLY A 13 -2.13 -26.06 1.74
CA GLY A 13 -0.88 -25.37 2.09
C GLY A 13 0.37 -25.93 1.40
N ALA A 14 0.26 -26.95 0.55
CA ALA A 14 1.36 -27.49 -0.22
C ALA A 14 1.39 -26.91 -1.65
N ILE A 15 2.60 -26.62 -2.12
CA ILE A 15 2.92 -26.21 -3.50
C ILE A 15 3.75 -27.34 -4.11
N LYS A 16 3.32 -27.87 -5.25
CA LYS A 16 4.06 -28.92 -5.96
C LYS A 16 4.90 -28.29 -7.08
N ILE A 17 6.22 -28.44 -6.98
CA ILE A 17 7.14 -28.08 -8.07
C ILE A 17 6.96 -29.08 -9.22
N PRO A 18 6.75 -28.63 -10.47
CA PRO A 18 6.65 -29.50 -11.64
C PRO A 18 7.88 -30.40 -11.81
N ASP A 19 7.67 -31.65 -12.24
CA ASP A 19 8.74 -32.65 -12.32
C ASP A 19 9.88 -32.26 -13.28
N PHE A 20 9.57 -31.48 -14.33
CA PHE A 20 10.55 -30.95 -15.27
C PHE A 20 11.65 -30.10 -14.60
N PHE A 21 11.31 -29.39 -13.51
CA PHE A 21 12.25 -28.54 -12.79
C PHE A 21 13.06 -29.29 -11.74
N LYS A 22 12.66 -30.52 -11.37
CA LYS A 22 13.34 -31.30 -10.32
C LYS A 22 14.78 -31.66 -10.68
N ILE A 23 15.08 -31.84 -11.96
CA ILE A 23 16.43 -32.18 -12.45
C ILE A 23 17.43 -31.06 -12.09
N ASN A 24 16.96 -29.82 -12.00
CA ASN A 24 17.78 -28.64 -11.72
C ASN A 24 17.80 -28.29 -10.22
N LEU A 25 17.06 -29.02 -9.38
CA LEU A 25 16.86 -28.74 -7.96
C LEU A 25 17.45 -29.87 -7.11
N ASN A 26 18.78 -29.94 -7.02
CA ASN A 26 19.49 -30.97 -6.25
C ASN A 26 19.79 -30.58 -4.78
N GLU A 27 19.30 -29.44 -4.30
CA GLU A 27 19.65 -28.88 -2.97
C GLU A 27 18.50 -28.09 -2.31
N THR A 28 18.79 -27.49 -1.15
CA THR A 28 17.91 -26.54 -0.47
C THR A 28 17.75 -25.27 -1.31
N VAL A 29 16.50 -24.85 -1.55
CA VAL A 29 16.20 -23.66 -2.34
C VAL A 29 15.46 -22.59 -1.54
N LYS A 30 15.67 -21.33 -1.91
CA LYS A 30 14.86 -20.21 -1.44
C LYS A 30 13.70 -20.01 -2.40
N VAL A 31 12.50 -19.82 -1.87
CA VAL A 31 11.27 -19.67 -2.65
C VAL A 31 10.68 -18.28 -2.42
N ILE A 32 10.26 -17.63 -3.50
CA ILE A 32 9.48 -16.38 -3.47
C ILE A 32 8.06 -16.72 -3.93
N ILE A 33 7.06 -16.35 -3.13
CA ILE A 33 5.65 -16.57 -3.45
C ILE A 33 5.04 -15.22 -3.76
N LEU A 34 4.61 -15.03 -5.00
CA LEU A 34 3.84 -13.87 -5.43
C LEU A 34 2.37 -14.27 -5.46
N LYS A 35 1.53 -13.47 -4.79
CA LYS A 35 0.09 -13.62 -4.84
C LYS A 35 -0.46 -12.45 -5.63
N GLU A 36 -1.20 -12.73 -6.69
CA GLU A 36 -2.01 -11.70 -7.31
C GLU A 36 -3.06 -11.24 -6.30
N GLU A 37 -2.98 -9.97 -5.89
CA GLU A 37 -4.11 -9.33 -5.27
C GLU A 37 -5.19 -9.24 -6.33
N LYS A 38 -6.19 -10.12 -6.25
CA LYS A 38 -7.44 -9.87 -6.97
C LYS A 38 -7.82 -8.44 -6.62
N ALA A 39 -7.84 -7.56 -7.62
CA ALA A 39 -8.37 -6.23 -7.46
C ALA A 39 -9.72 -6.43 -6.75
N LYS A 40 -9.82 -5.98 -5.49
CA LYS A 40 -11.14 -5.86 -4.89
C LYS A 40 -11.87 -4.94 -5.85
N GLU A 41 -12.84 -5.47 -6.57
CA GLU A 41 -13.80 -4.64 -7.28
C GLU A 41 -14.39 -3.74 -6.21
N THR A 42 -13.87 -2.51 -6.11
CA THR A 42 -14.40 -1.50 -5.20
C THR A 42 -15.78 -1.23 -5.73
N THR A 43 -16.79 -1.74 -5.05
CA THR A 43 -18.16 -1.48 -5.44
C THR A 43 -18.47 -0.01 -5.18
N ASP A 44 -19.44 0.56 -5.87
CA ASP A 44 -19.92 1.92 -5.57
C ASP A 44 -20.33 2.07 -4.09
N SER A 45 -20.79 0.96 -3.48
CA SER A 45 -21.09 0.89 -2.05
C SER A 45 -19.85 1.09 -1.17
N ASP A 46 -18.72 0.49 -1.52
CA ASP A 46 -17.46 0.63 -0.78
C ASP A 46 -16.92 2.06 -0.84
N LEU A 47 -17.06 2.71 -1.99
CA LEU A 47 -16.69 4.12 -2.18
C LEU A 47 -17.59 5.04 -1.35
N LEU A 48 -18.90 4.81 -1.36
CA LEU A 48 -19.85 5.59 -0.57
C LEU A 48 -19.61 5.41 0.94
N ASN A 49 -19.33 4.19 1.38
CA ASN A 49 -18.99 3.89 2.78
C ASN A 49 -17.71 4.61 3.21
N LYS A 50 -16.67 4.62 2.35
CA LYS A 50 -15.44 5.36 2.58
C LYS A 50 -15.69 6.87 2.67
N PHE A 51 -16.51 7.43 1.79
CA PHE A 51 -16.86 8.85 1.79
C PHE A 51 -17.62 9.24 3.06
N ASN A 52 -18.63 8.46 3.46
CA ASN A 52 -19.37 8.68 4.70
C ASN A 52 -18.47 8.60 5.94
N SER A 53 -17.53 7.65 5.97
CA SER A 53 -16.55 7.58 7.06
C SER A 53 -15.66 8.82 7.15
N LEU A 54 -15.31 9.44 6.02
CA LEU A 54 -14.51 10.67 6.01
C LEU A 54 -15.33 11.87 6.49
N LEU A 55 -16.59 11.97 6.06
CA LEU A 55 -17.51 13.02 6.53
C LEU A 55 -17.70 12.98 8.04
N GLU A 56 -17.97 11.80 8.62
CA GLU A 56 -18.11 11.65 10.07
C GLU A 56 -16.83 12.02 10.82
N LYS A 57 -15.66 11.68 10.25
CA LYS A 57 -14.38 12.13 10.81
C LYS A 57 -14.26 13.65 10.75
N THR A 58 -14.60 14.30 9.63
CA THR A 58 -14.54 15.77 9.50
C THR A 58 -15.46 16.51 10.46
N LYS A 59 -16.63 15.96 10.80
CA LYS A 59 -17.54 16.54 11.81
C LYS A 59 -16.92 16.63 13.20
N SER A 60 -15.94 15.79 13.51
CA SER A 60 -15.19 15.83 14.78
C SER A 60 -14.05 16.85 14.80
N TYR A 61 -13.68 17.42 13.65
CA TYR A 61 -12.69 18.49 13.60
C TYR A 61 -13.40 19.83 13.80
N SER A 62 -13.37 20.34 15.03
CA SER A 62 -13.59 21.78 15.24
C SER A 62 -12.53 22.55 14.45
N PRO A 63 -12.88 23.64 13.75
CA PRO A 63 -11.88 24.52 13.16
C PRO A 63 -10.90 24.93 14.26
N LYS A 64 -9.65 24.45 14.16
CA LYS A 64 -8.59 25.01 15.00
C LYS A 64 -8.39 26.42 14.49
N LYS A 65 -8.62 27.40 15.37
CA LYS A 65 -8.19 28.76 15.13
C LYS A 65 -6.67 28.70 15.00
N CYS A 66 -6.16 28.80 13.78
CA CYS A 66 -4.76 29.05 13.56
C CYS A 66 -4.55 30.52 13.91
N ASP A 67 -3.87 30.79 15.01
CA ASP A 67 -3.34 32.11 15.29
C ASP A 67 -2.19 32.33 14.31
N PHE A 68 -2.52 32.72 13.07
CA PHE A 68 -1.53 33.18 12.10
C PHE A 68 -1.00 34.52 12.61
N ASP A 69 0.24 34.51 13.10
CA ASP A 69 0.96 35.73 13.45
C ASP A 69 1.45 36.39 12.16
N ILE A 70 0.58 37.22 11.58
CA ILE A 70 0.86 37.97 10.35
C ILE A 70 2.09 38.87 10.53
N ASP A 71 2.35 39.34 11.75
CA ASP A 71 3.47 40.22 12.06
C ASP A 71 4.80 39.45 12.03
N LEU A 72 4.82 38.20 12.49
CA LEU A 72 5.99 37.32 12.37
C LEU A 72 6.37 37.06 10.90
N ILE A 73 5.37 36.75 10.06
CA ILE A 73 5.57 36.47 8.63
C ILE A 73 6.08 37.73 7.91
N ALA A 74 5.51 38.90 8.21
CA ALA A 74 5.92 40.16 7.62
C ALA A 74 7.37 40.52 7.98
N ASN A 75 7.81 40.21 9.21
CA ASN A 75 9.18 40.44 9.65
C ASN A 75 10.19 39.47 9.01
N GLU A 76 9.82 38.20 8.80
CA GLU A 76 10.67 37.24 8.08
C GLU A 76 10.91 37.67 6.62
N VAL A 77 9.86 38.12 5.91
CA VAL A 77 9.98 38.56 4.51
C VAL A 77 10.89 39.78 4.36
N ASN A 78 10.88 40.71 5.32
CA ASN A 78 11.75 41.89 5.26
C ASN A 78 13.23 41.56 5.53
N ASN A 79 13.52 40.51 6.31
CA ASN A 79 14.88 40.06 6.57
C ASN A 79 15.52 39.36 5.35
N ASP A 80 14.73 38.70 4.50
CA ASP A 80 15.22 38.04 3.28
C ASP A 80 15.53 39.02 2.12
N ILE A 81 15.09 40.28 2.22
CA ILE A 81 15.29 41.32 1.19
C ILE A 81 16.48 42.24 1.54
N SER A 82 17.09 42.07 2.72
CA SER A 82 18.21 42.88 3.23
C SER A 82 19.59 42.40 2.80
#